data_AF-A0A7J5VAC4-F1
#
_entry.id   AF-A0A7J5VAC4-F1
#
_cell.length_a   1.000
_cell.length_b   1.000
_cell.length_c   1.000
_cell.angle_alpha   90.00
_cell.angle_beta   90.00
_cell.angle_gamma   90.00
#
_symmetry.space_group_name_H-M   'P 1'
#
loop_
_entity.id
_entity.type
_entity.pdbx_description
1 polymer ?
#
loop_
_entity_poly.entity_id
_entity_poly.type
_entity_poly.pdbx_seq_one_letter_code
_entity_poly.pdbx_strand_id
1 'polypeptide(L)'
;MDRFIRLSDDERRRYFVQTAEQMRLSPQIIEKDFWVCWTLRELFALPNIGSMLIFKGGTSLSKAYRLIERFSEDVDVSLDRAGLGFGDESSNPESDISGKERKRRIDRIKAACQNKISNELRPMMIKAIGAALGDAQGWSLTIDEGDPDRQTLLYAYPSSLPEKTGAYIRPAVKVEMGARSDHWPSDQVRIMPYVVERFPAAFEAPDFIVKVLTAERTFWEKATLLHAEYHRPPDKEIPLRLSRHYYDTSRLILSGIGEKATDHPELLQRVVEHKKVFFPSGWAHYEEAIQGKLRLTPHPGRIRQLEEDYDKMREMFFAERPAFAELLRILEEWETHFNQGAIR
;
A
#
# COMPACT_ATOMS: atom_id res chain seq x y z
N MET A 1 -16.73 15.30 0.42
CA MET A 1 -15.77 15.51 1.55
C MET A 1 -15.36 16.97 1.78
N ASP A 2 -15.37 17.85 0.76
CA ASP A 2 -14.85 19.23 0.90
C ASP A 2 -15.61 20.13 1.88
N ARG A 3 -16.92 19.91 2.05
CA ARG A 3 -17.67 20.61 3.09
C ARG A 3 -17.17 20.24 4.49
N PHE A 4 -16.80 18.99 4.70
CA PHE A 4 -16.35 18.49 6.00
C PHE A 4 -14.98 19.08 6.39
N ILE A 5 -14.03 19.17 5.46
CA ILE A 5 -12.71 19.78 5.75
C ILE A 5 -12.78 21.29 6.02
N ARG A 6 -13.90 21.93 5.70
CA ARG A 6 -14.16 23.35 5.96
C ARG A 6 -14.91 23.61 7.27
N LEU A 7 -15.37 22.56 7.96
CA LEU A 7 -15.91 22.70 9.31
C LEU A 7 -14.83 23.20 10.27
N SER A 8 -15.25 23.79 11.39
CA SER A 8 -14.31 24.17 12.45
C SER A 8 -13.56 22.96 13.01
N ASP A 9 -12.37 23.18 13.58
CA ASP A 9 -11.59 22.09 14.18
C ASP A 9 -12.38 21.37 15.28
N ASP A 10 -13.14 22.10 16.08
CA ASP A 10 -14.00 21.52 17.12
C ASP A 10 -15.15 20.67 16.56
N GLU A 11 -15.68 21.01 15.40
CA GLU A 11 -16.69 20.18 14.72
C GLU A 11 -16.06 18.91 14.16
N ARG A 12 -14.96 19.01 13.40
CA ARG A 12 -14.26 17.83 12.85
C ARG A 12 -13.82 16.88 13.96
N ARG A 13 -13.24 17.45 15.04
CA ARG A 13 -12.82 16.71 16.24
C ARG A 13 -13.95 15.91 16.85
N ARG A 14 -15.17 16.47 16.97
CA ARG A 14 -16.32 15.73 17.52
C ARG A 14 -16.66 14.49 16.71
N TYR A 15 -16.68 14.60 15.37
CA TYR A 15 -16.90 13.45 14.50
C TYR A 15 -15.81 12.39 14.64
N PHE A 16 -14.54 12.80 14.69
CA PHE A 16 -13.42 11.86 14.87
C PHE A 16 -13.48 11.14 16.21
N VAL A 17 -13.74 11.86 17.31
CA VAL A 17 -13.87 11.27 18.65
C VAL A 17 -15.05 10.28 18.71
N GLN A 18 -16.22 10.68 18.21
CA GLN A 18 -17.40 9.82 18.27
C GLN A 18 -17.27 8.57 17.39
N THR A 19 -16.65 8.69 16.21
CA THR A 19 -16.32 7.54 15.35
C THR A 19 -15.34 6.61 16.06
N ALA A 20 -14.30 7.18 16.69
CA ALA A 20 -13.27 6.43 17.40
C ALA A 20 -13.85 5.63 18.57
N GLU A 21 -14.77 6.21 19.35
CA GLU A 21 -15.50 5.50 20.41
C GLU A 21 -16.30 4.31 19.89
N GLN A 22 -17.08 4.50 18.80
CA GLN A 22 -17.87 3.43 18.20
C GLN A 22 -17.02 2.29 17.65
N MET A 23 -15.83 2.61 17.15
CA MET A 23 -14.91 1.63 16.55
C MET A 23 -13.85 1.11 17.53
N ARG A 24 -13.82 1.63 18.76
CA ARG A 24 -12.78 1.34 19.77
C ARG A 24 -11.36 1.65 19.25
N LEU A 25 -11.21 2.75 18.53
CA LEU A 25 -9.96 3.25 17.95
C LEU A 25 -9.52 4.54 18.63
N SER A 26 -8.30 5.00 18.34
CA SER A 26 -7.89 6.35 18.71
C SER A 26 -8.50 7.38 17.74
N PRO A 27 -8.90 8.57 18.20
CA PRO A 27 -9.34 9.64 17.31
C PRO A 27 -8.31 10.00 16.23
N GLN A 28 -7.02 9.87 16.54
CA GLN A 28 -5.90 10.11 15.61
C GLN A 28 -5.93 9.15 14.41
N ILE A 29 -6.29 7.87 14.64
CA ILE A 29 -6.46 6.89 13.55
C ILE A 29 -7.61 7.31 12.64
N ILE A 30 -8.75 7.71 13.22
CA ILE A 30 -9.93 8.11 12.43
C ILE A 30 -9.64 9.36 11.60
N GLU A 31 -9.01 10.37 12.21
CA GLU A 31 -8.62 11.59 11.49
C GLU A 31 -7.66 11.25 10.35
N LYS A 32 -6.65 10.43 10.60
CA LYS A 32 -5.68 10.05 9.58
C LYS A 32 -6.32 9.22 8.47
N ASP A 33 -7.21 8.28 8.77
CA ASP A 33 -7.99 7.55 7.78
C ASP A 33 -8.78 8.49 6.86
N PHE A 34 -9.41 9.52 7.44
CA PHE A 34 -10.11 10.53 6.67
C PHE A 34 -9.18 11.26 5.70
N TRP A 35 -8.03 11.75 6.17
CA TRP A 35 -7.07 12.45 5.31
C TRP A 35 -6.42 11.54 4.26
N VAL A 36 -6.16 10.27 4.57
CA VAL A 36 -5.70 9.26 3.60
C VAL A 36 -6.71 9.13 2.45
N CYS A 37 -7.99 8.96 2.78
CA CYS A 37 -9.05 8.86 1.77
C CYS A 37 -9.21 10.16 0.97
N TRP A 38 -9.17 11.31 1.65
CA TRP A 38 -9.30 12.60 1.00
C TRP A 38 -8.14 12.86 0.02
N THR A 39 -6.90 12.58 0.43
CA THR A 39 -5.72 12.68 -0.44
C THR A 39 -5.81 11.73 -1.63
N LEU A 40 -6.25 10.49 -1.40
CA LEU A 40 -6.46 9.53 -2.48
C LEU A 40 -7.51 10.02 -3.49
N ARG A 41 -8.61 10.62 -3.03
CA ARG A 41 -9.61 11.24 -3.89
C ARG A 41 -9.01 12.35 -4.75
N GLU A 42 -8.27 13.28 -4.14
CA GLU A 42 -7.63 14.38 -4.87
C GLU A 42 -6.65 13.86 -5.93
N LEU A 43 -5.81 12.88 -5.58
CA LEU A 43 -4.86 12.27 -6.51
C LEU A 43 -5.54 11.67 -7.74
N PHE A 44 -6.60 10.89 -7.55
CA PHE A 44 -7.35 10.27 -8.64
C PHE A 44 -8.23 11.26 -9.41
N ALA A 45 -8.55 12.42 -8.84
CA ALA A 45 -9.26 13.49 -9.51
C ALA A 45 -8.35 14.40 -10.36
N LEU A 46 -7.02 14.28 -10.24
CA LEU A 46 -6.09 15.12 -11.01
C LEU A 46 -6.23 14.88 -12.52
N PRO A 47 -6.47 15.94 -13.33
CA PRO A 47 -6.56 15.81 -14.78
C PRO A 47 -5.32 15.16 -15.39
N ASN A 48 -5.52 14.18 -16.28
CA ASN A 48 -4.48 13.41 -16.98
C ASN A 48 -3.54 12.57 -16.09
N ILE A 49 -3.49 12.79 -14.77
CA ILE A 49 -2.67 12.02 -13.83
C ILE A 49 -3.49 10.91 -13.20
N GLY A 50 -4.71 11.20 -12.74
CA GLY A 50 -5.56 10.23 -12.04
C GLY A 50 -5.82 8.96 -12.85
N SER A 51 -5.99 9.08 -14.16
CA SER A 51 -6.17 7.94 -15.07
C SER A 51 -4.90 7.07 -15.26
N MET A 52 -3.72 7.62 -14.93
CA MET A 52 -2.46 6.90 -14.96
C MET A 52 -2.17 6.18 -13.64
N LEU A 53 -2.95 6.42 -12.58
CA LEU A 53 -2.70 5.85 -11.25
C LEU A 53 -3.35 4.48 -11.08
N ILE A 54 -2.65 3.61 -10.36
CA ILE A 54 -3.20 2.39 -9.77
C ILE A 54 -2.96 2.43 -8.26
N PHE A 55 -4.00 2.20 -7.47
CA PHE A 55 -3.91 2.06 -6.03
C PHE A 55 -3.50 0.63 -5.65
N LYS A 56 -2.65 0.47 -4.64
CA LYS A 56 -2.09 -0.83 -4.27
C LYS A 56 -1.70 -0.90 -2.79
N GLY A 57 -1.00 -1.96 -2.41
CA GLY A 57 -0.39 -2.09 -1.09
C GLY A 57 -1.38 -2.40 0.03
N GLY A 58 -0.94 -2.23 1.28
CA GLY A 58 -1.74 -2.58 2.46
C GLY A 58 -3.03 -1.76 2.58
N THR A 59 -2.99 -0.49 2.17
CA THR A 59 -4.15 0.42 2.26
C THR A 59 -5.23 0.05 1.25
N SER A 60 -4.86 -0.53 0.11
CA SER A 60 -5.85 -1.10 -0.82
C SER A 60 -6.59 -2.31 -0.22
N LEU A 61 -5.90 -3.17 0.52
CA LEU A 61 -6.52 -4.33 1.18
C LEU A 61 -7.53 -3.91 2.25
N SER A 62 -7.24 -2.85 3.03
CA SER A 62 -8.17 -2.36 4.04
C SER A 62 -9.32 -1.57 3.42
N LYS A 63 -9.04 -0.63 2.51
CA LYS A 63 -10.04 0.34 2.02
C LYS A 63 -10.86 -0.15 0.83
N ALA A 64 -10.25 -0.89 -0.09
CA ALA A 64 -10.95 -1.40 -1.27
C ALA A 64 -11.64 -2.74 -0.98
N TYR A 65 -10.94 -3.66 -0.31
CA TYR A 65 -11.43 -5.03 -0.16
C TYR A 65 -11.89 -5.39 1.27
N ARG A 66 -11.60 -4.55 2.28
CA ARG A 66 -11.91 -4.82 3.70
C ARG A 66 -11.37 -6.16 4.19
N LEU A 67 -10.18 -6.54 3.70
CA LEU A 67 -9.57 -7.84 3.97
C LEU A 67 -8.62 -7.85 5.16
N ILE A 68 -8.23 -6.68 5.68
CA ILE A 68 -7.32 -6.57 6.82
C ILE A 68 -7.90 -5.62 7.88
N GLU A 69 -7.69 -5.97 9.14
CA GLU A 69 -8.18 -5.22 10.31
C GLU A 69 -7.05 -4.52 11.04
N ARG A 70 -6.10 -3.99 10.27
CA ARG A 70 -5.06 -3.09 10.77
C ARG A 70 -5.05 -1.79 9.98
N PHE A 71 -4.65 -0.73 10.65
CA PHE A 71 -4.40 0.55 10.04
C PHE A 71 -3.27 0.46 9.04
N SER A 72 -3.49 1.10 7.90
CA SER A 72 -2.48 1.31 6.87
C SER A 72 -2.48 2.80 6.60
N GLU A 73 -1.37 3.43 6.95
CA GLU A 73 -1.27 4.88 7.12
C GLU A 73 -0.76 5.60 5.85
N ASP A 74 -0.29 4.81 4.89
CA ASP A 74 0.36 5.24 3.66
C ASP A 74 -0.61 5.16 2.47
N VAL A 75 -0.41 6.00 1.46
CA VAL A 75 -1.07 5.89 0.15
C VAL A 75 -0.05 5.35 -0.84
N ASP A 76 -0.15 4.06 -1.16
CA ASP A 76 0.68 3.41 -2.16
C ASP A 76 0.00 3.48 -3.54
N VAL A 77 0.57 4.25 -4.46
CA VAL A 77 0.11 4.31 -5.85
C VAL A 77 1.26 4.06 -6.83
N SER A 78 0.95 3.61 -8.03
CA SER A 78 1.91 3.52 -9.14
C SER A 78 1.39 4.29 -10.34
N LEU A 79 2.29 5.01 -11.01
CA LEU A 79 2.06 5.65 -12.31
C LEU A 79 2.30 4.62 -13.42
N ASP A 80 1.40 4.62 -14.39
CA ASP A 80 1.52 3.76 -15.55
C ASP A 80 2.75 4.16 -16.39
N ARG A 81 3.56 3.17 -16.73
CA ARG A 81 4.77 3.34 -17.54
C ARG A 81 4.43 3.94 -18.91
N ALA A 82 3.30 3.54 -19.51
CA ALA A 82 2.85 4.12 -20.78
C ALA A 82 2.54 5.61 -20.65
N GLY A 83 1.90 6.04 -19.57
CA GLY A 83 1.64 7.45 -19.25
C GLY A 83 2.91 8.29 -19.01
N LEU A 84 4.03 7.64 -18.71
CA LEU A 84 5.36 8.26 -18.60
C LEU A 84 6.16 8.24 -19.91
N GLY A 85 5.58 7.73 -21.00
CA GLY A 85 6.26 7.59 -22.29
C GLY A 85 7.04 6.29 -22.48
N PHE A 86 6.78 5.26 -21.67
CA PHE A 86 7.42 3.94 -21.72
C PHE A 86 6.38 2.82 -21.95
N GLY A 87 5.55 2.97 -22.99
CA GLY A 87 4.48 2.03 -23.34
C GLY A 87 4.82 1.10 -24.52
N ASP A 88 5.97 1.31 -25.16
CA ASP A 88 6.41 0.50 -26.31
C ASP A 88 7.34 -0.65 -25.89
N GLU A 89 7.42 -1.69 -26.71
CA GLU A 89 8.35 -2.80 -26.47
C GLU A 89 9.82 -2.34 -26.43
N SER A 90 10.15 -1.26 -27.14
CA SER A 90 11.51 -0.69 -27.14
C SER A 90 11.93 -0.12 -25.78
N SER A 91 10.97 0.22 -24.91
CA SER A 91 11.22 0.69 -23.55
C SER A 91 10.99 -0.36 -22.47
N ASN A 92 10.41 -1.50 -22.80
CA ASN A 92 10.06 -2.56 -21.86
C ASN A 92 11.32 -3.14 -21.17
N PRO A 93 11.48 -3.00 -19.84
CA PRO A 93 12.63 -3.57 -19.14
C PRO A 93 12.59 -5.10 -19.00
N GLU A 94 11.45 -5.72 -19.29
CA GLU A 94 11.19 -7.16 -19.21
C GLU A 94 11.58 -7.90 -20.51
N SER A 95 11.98 -7.18 -21.57
CA SER A 95 12.50 -7.77 -22.82
C SER A 95 13.81 -8.54 -22.59
N ASP A 96 14.16 -9.41 -23.55
CA ASP A 96 15.46 -10.09 -23.56
C ASP A 96 16.59 -9.13 -23.94
N ILE A 97 17.19 -8.51 -22.91
CA ILE A 97 18.21 -7.47 -23.02
C ILE A 97 19.30 -7.67 -21.97
N SER A 98 20.50 -7.14 -22.24
CA SER A 98 21.60 -7.15 -21.29
C SER A 98 21.21 -6.46 -19.97
N GLY A 99 21.77 -6.92 -18.84
CA GLY A 99 21.52 -6.31 -17.53
C GLY A 99 21.88 -4.82 -17.46
N LYS A 100 22.88 -4.37 -18.24
CA LYS A 100 23.26 -2.95 -18.36
C LYS A 100 22.16 -2.12 -19.01
N GLU A 101 21.59 -2.62 -20.11
CA GLU A 101 20.47 -1.93 -20.80
C GLU A 101 19.19 -1.97 -19.96
N ARG A 102 18.90 -3.08 -19.28
CA ARG A 102 17.79 -3.18 -18.32
C ARG A 102 17.89 -2.11 -17.24
N LYS A 103 19.05 -1.99 -16.59
CA LYS A 103 19.30 -0.95 -15.57
C LYS A 103 19.08 0.45 -16.14
N ARG A 104 19.63 0.74 -17.33
CA ARG A 104 19.43 2.02 -18.00
C ARG A 104 17.95 2.33 -18.24
N ARG A 105 17.14 1.36 -18.68
CA ARG A 105 15.69 1.56 -18.88
C ARG A 105 14.96 1.84 -17.57
N ILE A 106 15.26 1.10 -16.51
CA ILE A 106 14.71 1.33 -15.16
C ILE A 106 15.08 2.72 -14.65
N ASP A 107 16.34 3.15 -14.82
CA ASP A 107 16.80 4.48 -14.41
C ASP A 107 16.07 5.60 -15.17
N ARG A 108 15.78 5.42 -16.46
CA ARG A 108 14.96 6.37 -17.23
C ARG A 108 13.51 6.44 -16.73
N ILE A 109 12.88 5.29 -16.45
CA ILE A 109 11.53 5.23 -15.89
C ILE A 109 11.48 5.94 -14.53
N LYS A 110 12.47 5.68 -13.66
CA LYS A 110 12.62 6.36 -12.37
C LYS A 110 12.74 7.87 -12.55
N ALA A 111 13.62 8.34 -13.43
CA ALA A 111 13.81 9.76 -13.68
C ALA A 111 12.55 10.45 -14.24
N ALA A 112 11.85 9.80 -15.17
CA ALA A 112 10.59 10.32 -15.70
C ALA A 112 9.50 10.41 -14.63
N CYS A 113 9.40 9.39 -13.77
CA CYS A 113 8.47 9.39 -12.64
C CYS A 113 8.81 10.52 -11.64
N GLN A 114 10.08 10.69 -11.27
CA GLN A 114 10.53 11.81 -10.42
C GLN A 114 10.17 13.19 -11.00
N ASN A 115 10.39 13.35 -12.31
CA ASN A 115 10.04 14.58 -13.03
C ASN A 115 8.52 14.81 -13.02
N LYS A 116 7.72 13.78 -13.32
CA LYS A 116 6.25 13.85 -13.32
C LYS A 116 5.71 14.24 -11.94
N ILE A 117 6.27 13.65 -10.88
CA ILE A 117 5.89 13.96 -9.50
C ILE A 117 6.22 15.41 -9.15
N SER A 118 7.47 15.83 -9.40
CA SER A 118 7.98 17.13 -8.95
C SER A 118 7.40 18.30 -9.73
N ASN A 119 7.25 18.16 -11.05
CA ASN A 119 6.96 19.27 -11.95
C ASN A 119 5.49 19.33 -12.39
N GLU A 120 4.72 18.25 -12.22
CA GLU A 120 3.31 18.22 -12.63
C GLU A 120 2.39 17.84 -11.45
N LEU A 121 2.54 16.64 -10.89
CA LEU A 121 1.64 16.11 -9.86
C LEU A 121 1.64 16.98 -8.60
N ARG A 122 2.80 17.27 -8.01
CA ARG A 122 2.89 18.04 -6.76
C ARG A 122 2.33 19.45 -6.92
N PRO A 123 2.68 20.24 -7.96
CA PRO A 123 2.06 21.54 -8.21
C PRO A 123 0.54 21.46 -8.37
N MET A 124 0.03 20.45 -9.08
CA MET A 124 -1.41 20.24 -9.25
C MET A 124 -2.10 19.90 -7.92
N MET A 125 -1.50 19.04 -7.10
CA MET A 125 -1.98 18.71 -5.76
C MET A 125 -1.99 19.94 -4.85
N ILE A 126 -0.92 20.75 -4.84
CA ILE A 126 -0.87 21.99 -4.04
C ILE A 126 -2.02 22.91 -4.43
N LYS A 127 -2.28 23.06 -5.73
CA LYS A 127 -3.40 23.87 -6.23
C LYS A 127 -4.77 23.29 -5.81
N ALA A 128 -4.95 21.97 -5.92
CA ALA A 128 -6.19 21.29 -5.53
C ALA A 128 -6.46 21.42 -4.02
N ILE A 129 -5.43 21.17 -3.20
CA ILE A 129 -5.48 21.32 -1.74
C ILE A 129 -5.80 22.77 -1.35
N GLY A 130 -5.10 23.75 -1.93
CA GLY A 130 -5.36 25.16 -1.65
C GLY A 130 -6.78 25.59 -2.03
N ALA A 131 -7.31 25.10 -3.15
CA ALA A 131 -8.69 25.39 -3.56
C ALA A 131 -9.73 24.75 -2.61
N ALA A 132 -9.44 23.54 -2.11
CA ALA A 132 -10.34 22.82 -1.22
C ALA A 132 -10.35 23.42 0.20
N LEU A 133 -9.17 23.74 0.73
CA LEU A 133 -8.96 24.27 2.09
C LEU A 133 -9.11 25.79 2.22
N GLY A 134 -9.02 26.55 1.12
CA GLY A 134 -9.07 28.01 1.15
C GLY A 134 -7.89 28.59 1.95
N ASP A 135 -8.17 29.49 2.89
CA ASP A 135 -7.16 30.20 3.69
C ASP A 135 -6.64 29.39 4.90
N ALA A 136 -7.05 28.12 5.05
CA ALA A 136 -6.63 27.28 6.16
C ALA A 136 -5.10 27.13 6.19
N GLN A 137 -4.54 27.33 7.38
CA GLN A 137 -3.10 27.20 7.64
C GLN A 137 -2.77 25.79 8.18
N GLY A 138 -1.49 25.52 8.41
CA GLY A 138 -1.06 24.28 9.07
C GLY A 138 -1.02 23.04 8.17
N TRP A 139 -1.01 23.23 6.84
CA TRP A 139 -0.81 22.15 5.89
C TRP A 139 0.42 22.40 5.01
N SER A 140 1.03 21.32 4.53
CA SER A 140 2.12 21.40 3.55
C SER A 140 2.18 20.13 2.70
N LEU A 141 2.69 20.26 1.48
CA LEU A 141 2.99 19.12 0.61
C LEU A 141 4.45 19.17 0.14
N THR A 142 5.28 18.33 0.73
CA THR A 142 6.73 18.28 0.50
C THR A 142 7.16 16.94 -0.08
N ILE A 143 8.35 16.90 -0.67
CA ILE A 143 8.99 15.63 -1.04
C ILE A 143 9.65 15.06 0.22
N ASP A 144 9.52 13.75 0.44
CA ASP A 144 10.25 13.07 1.51
C ASP A 144 11.75 13.02 1.19
N GLU A 145 12.56 13.75 1.93
CA GLU A 145 14.02 13.77 1.76
C GLU A 145 14.67 12.44 2.16
N GLY A 146 13.98 11.62 2.97
CA GLY A 146 14.41 10.29 3.37
C GLY A 146 14.19 9.23 2.30
N ASP A 147 13.40 9.52 1.26
CA ASP A 147 13.18 8.62 0.13
C ASP A 147 14.33 8.76 -0.89
N PRO A 148 15.20 7.75 -1.05
CA PRO A 148 16.32 7.80 -1.99
C PRO A 148 15.86 7.89 -3.45
N ASP A 149 14.62 7.47 -3.74
CA ASP A 149 14.03 7.57 -5.05
C ASP A 149 13.31 8.91 -5.26
N ARG A 150 13.10 9.73 -4.21
CA ARG A 150 12.39 11.02 -4.27
C ARG A 150 11.03 10.94 -4.99
N GLN A 151 10.32 9.84 -4.77
CA GLN A 151 9.00 9.58 -5.34
C GLN A 151 7.91 9.55 -4.28
N THR A 152 8.24 9.96 -3.06
CA THR A 152 7.33 10.06 -1.94
C THR A 152 6.99 11.52 -1.65
N LEU A 153 5.70 11.82 -1.50
CA LEU A 153 5.22 13.09 -0.97
C LEU A 153 4.74 12.93 0.47
N LEU A 154 5.00 13.93 1.29
CA LEU A 154 4.48 14.05 2.64
C LEU A 154 3.44 15.18 2.66
N TYR A 155 2.18 14.80 2.88
CA TYR A 155 1.09 15.74 3.08
C TYR A 155 0.83 15.90 4.57
N ALA A 156 1.36 16.98 5.17
CA ALA A 156 0.93 17.41 6.49
C ALA A 156 -0.43 18.10 6.33
N TYR A 157 -1.46 17.55 6.96
CA TYR A 157 -2.84 18.04 6.88
C TYR A 157 -3.18 18.92 8.08
N PRO A 158 -4.21 19.81 7.98
CA PRO A 158 -4.62 20.65 9.10
C PRO A 158 -5.37 19.82 10.16
N SER A 159 -4.60 19.27 11.10
CA SER A 159 -5.10 18.44 12.21
C SER A 159 -6.08 19.22 13.10
N SER A 160 -7.20 18.59 13.42
CA SER A 160 -8.19 19.07 14.40
C SER A 160 -8.00 18.45 15.78
N LEU A 161 -7.05 17.51 15.91
CA LEU A 161 -6.67 16.91 17.18
C LEU A 161 -5.37 17.55 17.71
N PRO A 162 -5.26 17.73 19.04
CA PRO A 162 -4.04 18.23 19.65
C PRO A 162 -2.87 17.25 19.41
N GLU A 163 -1.69 17.79 19.10
CA GLU A 163 -0.48 16.99 18.98
C GLU A 163 -0.17 16.30 20.31
N LYS A 164 0.01 14.98 20.26
CA LYS A 164 0.51 14.20 21.39
C LYS A 164 2.01 13.99 21.19
N THR A 165 2.82 14.51 22.10
CA THR A 165 4.26 14.26 22.13
C THR A 165 4.51 12.74 22.20
N GLY A 166 5.31 12.19 21.27
CA GLY A 166 5.63 10.76 21.22
C GLY A 166 4.54 9.87 20.59
N ALA A 167 3.52 10.44 19.93
CA ALA A 167 2.53 9.65 19.22
C ALA A 167 3.16 8.77 18.12
N TYR A 168 2.81 7.48 18.11
CA TYR A 168 3.22 6.54 17.07
C TYR A 168 2.76 6.95 15.67
N ILE A 169 1.61 7.64 15.60
CA ILE A 169 0.96 8.06 14.34
C ILE A 169 1.29 9.53 14.07
N ARG A 170 2.01 9.77 12.98
CA ARG A 170 2.31 11.13 12.50
C ARG A 170 1.09 11.75 11.81
N PRO A 171 0.76 13.03 12.05
CA PRO A 171 -0.35 13.74 11.41
C PRO A 171 0.01 14.17 9.98
N ALA A 172 0.49 13.21 9.19
CA ALA A 172 0.82 13.40 7.78
C ALA A 172 0.48 12.13 7.01
N VAL A 173 -0.05 12.30 5.80
CA VAL A 173 -0.24 11.22 4.83
C VAL A 173 1.05 11.09 4.02
N LYS A 174 1.63 9.89 4.04
CA LYS A 174 2.74 9.54 3.15
C LYS A 174 2.17 8.99 1.85
N VAL A 175 2.46 9.63 0.74
CA VAL A 175 2.04 9.21 -0.60
C VAL A 175 3.26 8.66 -1.32
N GLU A 176 3.39 7.35 -1.42
CA GLU A 176 4.45 6.67 -2.16
C GLU A 176 3.99 6.46 -3.60
N MET A 177 4.70 7.05 -4.56
CA MET A 177 4.39 6.95 -5.99
C MET A 177 5.52 6.22 -6.72
N GLY A 178 5.27 5.01 -7.19
CA GLY A 178 6.21 4.28 -8.03
C GLY A 178 5.90 4.41 -9.52
N ALA A 179 6.79 3.92 -10.37
CA ALA A 179 6.48 3.54 -11.75
C ALA A 179 6.97 2.11 -12.06
N ARG A 180 7.24 1.34 -11.00
CA ARG A 180 7.78 -0.02 -11.10
C ARG A 180 6.70 -1.07 -11.11
N SER A 181 5.47 -0.79 -10.66
CA SER A 181 4.43 -1.83 -10.54
C SER A 181 3.72 -2.03 -11.87
N ASP A 182 3.31 -3.28 -12.14
CA ASP A 182 2.31 -3.57 -13.16
C ASP A 182 0.92 -3.07 -12.71
N HIS A 183 0.04 -2.80 -13.67
CA HIS A 183 -1.30 -2.25 -13.45
C HIS A 183 -2.40 -3.30 -13.69
N TRP A 184 -2.02 -4.58 -13.81
CA TRP A 184 -2.93 -5.67 -14.15
C TRP A 184 -2.79 -6.90 -13.22
N PRO A 185 -3.90 -7.60 -12.92
CA PRO A 185 -5.29 -7.19 -13.14
C PRO A 185 -5.75 -6.15 -12.09
N SER A 186 -6.73 -5.34 -12.46
CA SER A 186 -7.21 -4.21 -11.65
C SER A 186 -8.72 -4.10 -11.66
N ASP A 187 -9.27 -3.63 -10.55
CA ASP A 187 -10.69 -3.30 -10.37
C ASP A 187 -10.93 -1.79 -10.29
N GLN A 188 -12.20 -1.41 -10.37
CA GLN A 188 -12.69 -0.07 -10.03
C GLN A 188 -13.50 -0.20 -8.73
N VAL A 189 -12.96 0.32 -7.63
CA VAL A 189 -13.55 0.13 -6.31
C VAL A 189 -13.93 1.47 -5.69
N ARG A 190 -15.09 1.50 -5.03
CA ARG A 190 -15.58 2.64 -4.26
C ARG A 190 -14.89 2.69 -2.90
N ILE A 191 -14.32 3.84 -2.55
CA ILE A 191 -13.61 4.09 -1.29
C ILE A 191 -14.34 5.14 -0.47
N MET A 192 -14.41 4.94 0.85
CA MET A 192 -14.88 5.95 1.80
C MET A 192 -14.14 5.89 3.16
N PRO A 193 -13.99 7.02 3.87
CA PRO A 193 -13.49 7.09 5.24
C PRO A 193 -14.39 6.40 6.27
N TYR A 194 -13.84 5.97 7.39
CA TYR A 194 -14.61 5.42 8.51
C TYR A 194 -15.59 6.43 9.12
N VAL A 195 -15.20 7.71 9.21
CA VAL A 195 -16.09 8.76 9.70
C VAL A 195 -17.33 8.93 8.79
N VAL A 196 -17.18 8.66 7.49
CA VAL A 196 -18.28 8.68 6.53
C VAL A 196 -19.19 7.46 6.73
N GLU A 197 -18.62 6.28 6.98
CA GLU A 197 -19.40 5.06 7.27
C GLU A 197 -20.27 5.22 8.51
N ARG A 198 -19.79 5.93 9.54
CA ARG A 198 -20.54 6.17 10.80
C ARG A 198 -21.50 7.36 10.72
N PHE A 199 -21.17 8.39 9.96
CA PHE A 199 -21.95 9.63 9.88
C PHE A 199 -22.24 10.04 8.43
N PRO A 200 -22.88 9.20 7.59
CA PRO A 200 -23.04 9.48 6.17
C PRO A 200 -23.80 10.79 5.89
N ALA A 201 -24.77 11.15 6.74
CA ALA A 201 -25.54 12.39 6.61
C ALA A 201 -24.72 13.68 6.80
N ALA A 202 -23.51 13.58 7.38
CA ALA A 202 -22.62 14.73 7.55
C ALA A 202 -21.78 15.06 6.29
N PHE A 203 -21.88 14.24 5.23
CA PHE A 203 -21.02 14.35 4.05
C PHE A 203 -21.80 14.49 2.75
N GLU A 204 -21.37 15.43 1.93
CA GLU A 204 -21.71 15.50 0.51
C GLU A 204 -20.62 14.81 -0.31
N ALA A 205 -21.00 14.00 -1.31
CA ALA A 205 -20.09 13.13 -2.05
C ALA A 205 -19.19 12.30 -1.10
N PRO A 206 -19.79 11.33 -0.38
CA PRO A 206 -19.12 10.57 0.68
C PRO A 206 -18.04 9.61 0.17
N ASP A 207 -18.13 9.23 -1.10
CA ASP A 207 -17.27 8.23 -1.72
C ASP A 207 -16.71 8.66 -3.07
N PHE A 208 -15.72 7.91 -3.54
CA PHE A 208 -15.08 8.09 -4.83
C PHE A 208 -14.58 6.75 -5.36
N ILE A 209 -14.38 6.66 -6.67
CA ILE A 209 -13.92 5.44 -7.34
C ILE A 209 -12.42 5.56 -7.62
N VAL A 210 -11.68 4.49 -7.35
CA VAL A 210 -10.27 4.36 -7.71
C VAL A 210 -10.02 3.11 -8.53
N LYS A 211 -9.05 3.18 -9.44
CA LYS A 211 -8.47 1.99 -10.07
C LYS A 211 -7.51 1.36 -9.06
N VAL A 212 -7.68 0.08 -8.75
CA VAL A 212 -6.93 -0.62 -7.69
C VAL A 212 -6.46 -1.99 -8.20
N LEU A 213 -5.27 -2.43 -7.80
CA LEU A 213 -4.84 -3.81 -8.08
C LEU A 213 -5.76 -4.80 -7.38
N THR A 214 -6.10 -5.89 -8.06
CA THR A 214 -6.93 -6.97 -7.51
C THR A 214 -6.31 -7.56 -6.23
N ALA A 215 -7.16 -8.16 -5.38
CA ALA A 215 -6.69 -8.81 -4.16
C ALA A 215 -5.80 -10.03 -4.48
N GLU A 216 -6.11 -10.77 -5.55
CA GLU A 216 -5.37 -11.91 -6.07
C GLU A 216 -3.97 -11.51 -6.54
N ARG A 217 -3.88 -10.39 -7.27
CA ARG A 217 -2.58 -9.80 -7.64
C ARG A 217 -1.77 -9.44 -6.40
N THR A 218 -2.40 -8.77 -5.46
CA THR A 218 -1.77 -8.33 -4.22
C THR A 218 -1.31 -9.52 -3.37
N PHE A 219 -2.06 -10.62 -3.38
CA PHE A 219 -1.67 -11.88 -2.76
C PHE A 219 -0.37 -12.41 -3.34
N TRP A 220 -0.26 -12.55 -4.67
CA TRP A 220 0.98 -13.03 -5.28
C TRP A 220 2.16 -12.06 -5.09
N GLU A 221 1.93 -10.75 -5.07
CA GLU A 221 2.97 -9.77 -4.73
C GLU A 221 3.49 -9.95 -3.29
N LYS A 222 2.62 -10.32 -2.35
CA LYS A 222 3.01 -10.61 -0.97
C LYS A 222 3.64 -11.98 -0.82
N ALA A 223 3.08 -13.03 -1.42
CA ALA A 223 3.62 -14.39 -1.39
C ALA A 223 5.06 -14.44 -1.91
N THR A 224 5.32 -13.81 -3.06
CA THR A 224 6.68 -13.73 -3.62
C THR A 224 7.61 -12.82 -2.81
N LEU A 225 7.08 -11.85 -2.05
CA LEU A 225 7.86 -11.09 -1.07
C LEU A 225 8.26 -11.99 0.10
N LEU A 226 7.32 -12.74 0.68
CA LEU A 226 7.62 -13.66 1.79
C LEU A 226 8.62 -14.74 1.37
N HIS A 227 8.52 -15.25 0.14
CA HIS A 227 9.49 -16.20 -0.42
C HIS A 227 10.89 -15.60 -0.47
N ALA A 228 11.04 -14.39 -1.01
CA ALA A 228 12.33 -13.71 -1.02
C ALA A 228 12.86 -13.46 0.41
N GLU A 229 11.98 -13.17 1.38
CA GLU A 229 12.38 -12.95 2.77
C GLU A 229 12.77 -14.25 3.49
N TYR A 230 12.19 -15.39 3.15
CA TYR A 230 12.63 -16.70 3.64
C TYR A 230 14.10 -16.96 3.28
N HIS A 231 14.51 -16.58 2.06
CA HIS A 231 15.86 -16.79 1.57
C HIS A 231 16.85 -15.67 1.98
N ARG A 232 16.41 -14.63 2.70
CA ARG A 232 17.29 -13.54 3.14
C ARG A 232 18.45 -14.07 3.98
N PRO A 233 19.72 -13.79 3.62
CA PRO A 233 20.89 -14.25 4.36
C PRO A 233 20.86 -13.77 5.82
N PRO A 234 21.34 -14.57 6.80
CA PRO A 234 21.33 -14.21 8.21
C PRO A 234 22.05 -12.89 8.55
N ASP A 235 23.07 -12.51 7.79
CA ASP A 235 23.87 -11.29 7.95
C ASP A 235 23.15 -10.02 7.46
N LYS A 236 22.05 -10.14 6.72
CA LYS A 236 21.24 -9.00 6.28
C LYS A 236 20.21 -8.63 7.31
N GLU A 237 20.04 -7.34 7.56
CA GLU A 237 18.99 -6.85 8.47
C GLU A 237 17.59 -7.08 7.87
N ILE A 238 16.61 -7.26 8.76
CA ILE A 238 15.20 -7.25 8.40
C ILE A 238 14.70 -5.81 8.47
N PRO A 239 14.00 -5.30 7.44
CA PRO A 239 13.32 -4.02 7.53
C PRO A 239 12.31 -3.97 8.69
N LEU A 240 12.13 -2.79 9.28
CA LEU A 240 11.08 -2.56 10.27
C LEU A 240 9.69 -2.78 9.66
N ARG A 241 8.74 -3.24 10.50
CA ARG A 241 7.34 -3.50 10.14
C ARG A 241 7.16 -4.57 9.06
N LEU A 242 8.17 -5.41 8.79
CA LEU A 242 8.08 -6.50 7.81
C LEU A 242 7.02 -7.54 8.23
N SER A 243 6.82 -7.74 9.53
CA SER A 243 5.83 -8.69 10.08
C SER A 243 4.40 -8.44 9.56
N ARG A 244 4.07 -7.19 9.18
CA ARG A 244 2.78 -6.84 8.56
C ARG A 244 2.45 -7.64 7.31
N HIS A 245 3.46 -8.05 6.55
CA HIS A 245 3.28 -8.83 5.33
C HIS A 245 2.82 -10.26 5.64
N TYR A 246 3.27 -10.84 6.74
CA TYR A 246 2.82 -12.15 7.22
C TYR A 246 1.35 -12.09 7.68
N TYR A 247 1.00 -11.04 8.44
CA TYR A 247 -0.40 -10.79 8.82
C TYR A 247 -1.29 -10.62 7.59
N ASP A 248 -0.97 -9.71 6.68
CA ASP A 248 -1.81 -9.44 5.50
C ASP A 248 -1.99 -10.71 4.65
N THR A 249 -0.93 -11.49 4.45
CA THR A 249 -0.99 -12.73 3.66
C THR A 249 -1.88 -13.78 4.34
N SER A 250 -1.79 -13.92 5.67
CA SER A 250 -2.70 -14.81 6.41
C SER A 250 -4.17 -14.40 6.26
N ARG A 251 -4.46 -13.10 6.21
CA ARG A 251 -5.84 -12.60 6.05
C ARG A 251 -6.35 -12.82 4.63
N LEU A 252 -5.49 -12.67 3.63
CA LEU A 252 -5.81 -13.02 2.24
C LEU A 252 -6.13 -14.51 2.09
N ILE A 253 -5.39 -15.39 2.77
CA ILE A 253 -5.68 -16.83 2.80
C ILE A 253 -7.03 -17.09 3.47
N LEU A 254 -7.26 -16.58 4.68
CA LEU A 254 -8.51 -16.83 5.40
C LEU A 254 -9.76 -16.27 4.71
N SER A 255 -9.61 -15.29 3.83
CA SER A 255 -10.71 -14.72 3.03
C SER A 255 -10.96 -15.46 1.71
N GLY A 256 -10.22 -16.55 1.44
CA GLY A 256 -10.34 -17.33 0.21
C GLY A 256 -9.65 -16.70 -1.00
N ILE A 257 -8.90 -15.59 -0.82
CA ILE A 257 -8.18 -14.93 -1.93
C ILE A 257 -6.97 -15.76 -2.35
N GLY A 258 -6.32 -16.47 -1.42
CA GLY A 258 -5.21 -17.37 -1.76
C GLY A 258 -5.65 -18.43 -2.78
N GLU A 259 -6.77 -19.09 -2.52
CA GLU A 259 -7.39 -20.11 -3.38
C GLU A 259 -7.82 -19.51 -4.72
N LYS A 260 -8.56 -18.39 -4.72
CA LYS A 260 -8.94 -17.70 -5.98
C LYS A 260 -7.74 -17.29 -6.82
N ALA A 261 -6.64 -16.90 -6.18
CA ALA A 261 -5.43 -16.52 -6.89
C ALA A 261 -4.75 -17.73 -7.58
N THR A 262 -5.01 -18.96 -7.11
CA THR A 262 -4.50 -20.20 -7.72
C THR A 262 -5.29 -20.65 -8.94
N ASP A 263 -6.54 -20.21 -9.11
CA ASP A 263 -7.33 -20.40 -10.34
C ASP A 263 -6.68 -19.75 -11.59
N HIS A 264 -5.75 -18.83 -11.36
CA HIS A 264 -5.04 -18.03 -12.37
C HIS A 264 -3.52 -18.20 -12.27
N PRO A 265 -2.96 -19.38 -12.56
CA PRO A 265 -1.53 -19.66 -12.39
C PRO A 265 -0.61 -18.74 -13.19
N GLU A 266 -1.08 -18.21 -14.32
CA GLU A 266 -0.37 -17.21 -15.13
C GLU A 266 -0.07 -15.92 -14.37
N LEU A 267 -0.89 -15.58 -13.37
CA LEU A 267 -0.72 -14.38 -12.57
C LEU A 267 0.53 -14.47 -11.70
N LEU A 268 0.79 -15.63 -11.08
CA LEU A 268 2.02 -15.87 -10.33
C LEU A 268 3.24 -15.73 -11.23
N GLN A 269 3.23 -16.38 -12.40
CA GLN A 269 4.34 -16.30 -13.36
C GLN A 269 4.64 -14.85 -13.75
N ARG A 270 3.60 -14.06 -14.03
CA ARG A 270 3.75 -12.65 -14.38
C ARG A 270 4.30 -11.82 -13.23
N VAL A 271 3.86 -12.06 -11.98
CA VAL A 271 4.42 -11.40 -10.79
C VAL A 271 5.91 -11.74 -10.62
N VAL A 272 6.28 -13.01 -10.80
CA VAL A 272 7.67 -13.49 -10.69
C VAL A 272 8.57 -12.82 -11.73
N GLU A 273 8.20 -12.85 -13.00
CA GLU A 273 8.99 -12.23 -14.08
C GLU A 273 9.14 -10.72 -13.87
N HIS A 274 8.07 -10.07 -13.44
CA HIS A 274 8.10 -8.66 -13.10
C HIS A 274 9.06 -8.34 -11.94
N LYS A 275 9.03 -9.15 -10.87
CA LYS A 275 9.92 -8.95 -9.72
C LYS A 275 11.39 -9.17 -10.04
N LYS A 276 11.72 -10.15 -10.90
CA LYS A 276 13.09 -10.41 -11.37
C LYS A 276 13.70 -9.18 -12.05
N VAL A 277 12.88 -8.37 -12.70
CA VAL A 277 13.30 -7.16 -13.43
C VAL A 277 13.33 -5.93 -12.53
N PHE A 278 12.26 -5.65 -11.79
CA PHE A 278 12.07 -4.39 -11.06
C PHE A 278 12.54 -4.40 -9.61
N PHE A 279 12.68 -5.59 -9.01
CA PHE A 279 13.07 -5.76 -7.61
C PHE A 279 14.20 -6.80 -7.48
N PRO A 280 15.29 -6.69 -8.28
CA PRO A 280 16.34 -7.70 -8.29
C PRO A 280 17.03 -7.78 -6.93
N SER A 281 17.17 -8.98 -6.42
CA SER A 281 17.91 -9.27 -5.19
C SER A 281 18.58 -10.63 -5.30
N GLY A 282 19.85 -10.70 -4.89
CA GLY A 282 20.67 -11.92 -5.01
C GLY A 282 20.20 -13.10 -4.16
N TRP A 283 19.27 -12.86 -3.23
CA TRP A 283 18.69 -13.90 -2.38
C TRP A 283 17.20 -14.13 -2.63
N ALA A 284 16.56 -13.38 -3.53
CA ALA A 284 15.10 -13.43 -3.64
C ALA A 284 14.58 -14.76 -4.21
N HIS A 285 15.40 -15.48 -4.98
CA HIS A 285 15.07 -16.75 -5.62
C HIS A 285 13.69 -16.78 -6.29
N TYR A 286 13.30 -15.68 -6.97
CA TYR A 286 11.96 -15.56 -7.56
C TYR A 286 11.64 -16.69 -8.55
N GLU A 287 12.66 -17.23 -9.23
CA GLU A 287 12.54 -18.40 -10.10
C GLU A 287 12.07 -19.68 -9.38
N GLU A 288 12.20 -19.74 -8.05
CA GLU A 288 11.71 -20.83 -7.21
C GLU A 288 10.37 -20.53 -6.54
N ALA A 289 9.82 -19.32 -6.72
CA ALA A 289 8.48 -18.96 -6.25
C ALA A 289 7.39 -19.57 -7.16
N ILE A 290 7.38 -20.90 -7.23
CA ILE A 290 6.49 -21.73 -8.05
C ILE A 290 5.83 -22.81 -7.18
N GLN A 291 4.80 -23.45 -7.71
CA GLN A 291 4.19 -24.61 -7.07
C GLN A 291 5.24 -25.70 -6.80
N GLY A 292 5.28 -26.18 -5.56
CA GLY A 292 6.20 -27.22 -5.08
C GLY A 292 7.43 -26.67 -4.36
N LYS A 293 7.74 -25.38 -4.52
CA LYS A 293 8.94 -24.74 -3.95
C LYS A 293 8.66 -23.43 -3.21
N LEU A 294 7.44 -22.90 -3.28
CA LEU A 294 7.08 -21.63 -2.65
C LEU A 294 7.32 -21.69 -1.14
N ARG A 295 7.76 -20.55 -0.58
CA ARG A 295 8.02 -20.37 0.85
C ARG A 295 7.26 -19.14 1.32
N LEU A 296 6.37 -19.31 2.28
CA LEU A 296 5.59 -18.24 2.93
C LEU A 296 5.96 -18.10 4.39
N THR A 297 6.30 -19.22 5.03
CA THR A 297 6.80 -19.22 6.41
C THR A 297 8.19 -18.56 6.47
N PRO A 298 8.52 -17.82 7.54
CA PRO A 298 9.84 -17.22 7.69
C PRO A 298 10.90 -18.28 7.98
N HIS A 299 12.16 -17.98 7.64
CA HIS A 299 13.28 -18.82 8.06
C HIS A 299 13.31 -18.97 9.60
N PRO A 300 13.56 -20.16 10.17
CA PRO A 300 13.48 -20.40 11.62
C PRO A 300 14.30 -19.41 12.46
N GLY A 301 15.50 -19.05 11.99
CA GLY A 301 16.37 -18.06 12.64
C GLY A 301 15.83 -16.62 12.67
N ARG A 302 14.69 -16.34 12.05
CA ARG A 302 14.07 -15.01 11.93
C ARG A 302 12.76 -14.88 12.71
N ILE A 303 12.15 -15.99 13.13
CA ILE A 303 10.82 -16.03 13.77
C ILE A 303 10.75 -15.07 14.95
N ARG A 304 11.72 -15.16 15.89
CA ARG A 304 11.74 -14.32 17.09
C ARG A 304 11.81 -12.82 16.75
N GLN A 305 12.66 -12.45 15.79
CA GLN A 305 12.81 -11.04 15.38
C GLN A 305 11.52 -10.51 14.74
N LEU A 306 10.84 -11.32 13.94
CA LEU A 306 9.56 -10.96 13.31
C LEU A 306 8.42 -10.89 14.33
N GLU A 307 8.41 -11.74 15.35
CA GLU A 307 7.45 -11.69 16.44
C GLU A 307 7.63 -10.41 17.28
N GLU A 308 8.86 -10.04 17.60
CA GLU A 308 9.19 -8.79 18.28
C GLU A 308 8.79 -7.55 17.45
N ASP A 309 8.96 -7.60 16.12
CA ASP A 309 8.45 -6.58 15.20
C ASP A 309 6.92 -6.52 15.19
N TYR A 310 6.27 -7.69 15.18
CA TYR A 310 4.81 -7.81 15.19
C TYR A 310 4.18 -7.27 16.48
N ASP A 311 4.84 -7.46 17.62
CA ASP A 311 4.41 -6.91 18.91
C ASP A 311 4.48 -5.39 18.97
N LYS A 312 5.51 -4.79 18.36
CA LYS A 312 5.63 -3.33 18.23
C LYS A 312 4.54 -2.72 17.35
N MET A 313 3.86 -3.52 16.54
CA MET A 313 2.76 -3.10 15.68
C MET A 313 1.38 -3.16 16.35
N ARG A 314 1.29 -3.50 17.65
CA ARG A 314 0.01 -3.69 18.36
C ARG A 314 -0.97 -2.51 18.20
N GLU A 315 -0.48 -1.29 18.24
CA GLU A 315 -1.30 -0.07 18.12
C GLU A 315 -1.91 0.11 16.72
N MET A 316 -1.47 -0.66 15.72
CA MET A 316 -2.02 -0.61 14.36
C MET A 316 -3.27 -1.47 14.20
N PHE A 317 -3.62 -2.38 15.12
CA PHE A 317 -4.76 -3.28 14.95
C PHE A 317 -6.06 -2.66 15.45
N PHE A 318 -7.14 -2.89 14.70
CA PHE A 318 -8.48 -2.40 15.05
C PHE A 318 -9.30 -3.40 15.88
N ALA A 319 -8.87 -4.66 15.86
CA ALA A 319 -9.50 -5.76 16.54
C ALA A 319 -8.47 -6.49 17.40
N GLU A 320 -8.91 -7.55 18.08
CA GLU A 320 -8.00 -8.46 18.76
C GLU A 320 -6.99 -9.01 17.75
N ARG A 321 -5.72 -8.71 17.98
CA ARG A 321 -4.64 -9.14 17.11
C ARG A 321 -4.42 -10.65 17.31
N PRO A 322 -4.46 -11.48 16.25
CA PRO A 322 -4.16 -12.90 16.36
C PRO A 322 -2.73 -13.13 16.86
N ALA A 323 -2.48 -14.30 17.45
CA ALA A 323 -1.14 -14.67 17.89
C ALA A 323 -0.21 -14.84 16.68
N PHE A 324 1.07 -14.47 16.80
CA PHE A 324 2.02 -14.60 15.69
C PHE A 324 2.14 -16.06 15.22
N ALA A 325 2.17 -17.01 16.16
CA ALA A 325 2.15 -18.44 15.86
C ALA A 325 0.92 -18.89 15.04
N GLU A 326 -0.24 -18.26 15.25
CA GLU A 326 -1.44 -18.55 14.46
C GLU A 326 -1.27 -18.12 13.01
N LEU A 327 -0.65 -16.95 12.77
CA LEU A 327 -0.32 -16.48 11.43
C LEU A 327 0.58 -17.48 10.71
N LEU A 328 1.62 -17.96 11.39
CA LEU A 328 2.57 -18.91 10.82
C LEU A 328 1.91 -20.24 10.49
N ARG A 329 1.02 -20.74 11.37
CA ARG A 329 0.25 -21.96 11.10
C ARG A 329 -0.60 -21.84 9.83
N ILE A 330 -1.32 -20.72 9.66
CA ILE A 330 -2.13 -20.46 8.46
C ILE A 330 -1.26 -20.46 7.20
N LEU A 331 -0.10 -19.79 7.25
CA LEU A 331 0.84 -19.72 6.13
C LEU A 331 1.45 -21.09 5.81
N GLU A 332 1.81 -21.88 6.83
CA GLU A 332 2.40 -23.21 6.67
C GLU A 332 1.42 -24.21 6.06
N GLU A 333 0.17 -24.22 6.54
CA GLU A 333 -0.89 -25.08 6.01
C GLU A 333 -1.16 -24.75 4.53
N TRP A 334 -1.29 -23.47 4.20
CA TRP A 334 -1.50 -23.05 2.82
C TRP A 334 -0.28 -23.32 1.93
N GLU A 335 0.94 -23.01 2.39
CA GLU A 335 2.20 -23.32 1.69
C GLU A 335 2.29 -24.81 1.37
N THR A 336 1.98 -25.67 2.34
CA THR A 336 2.00 -27.13 2.20
C THR A 336 1.00 -27.61 1.16
N HIS A 337 -0.26 -27.18 1.26
CA HIS A 337 -1.30 -27.57 0.30
C HIS A 337 -0.99 -27.06 -1.12
N PHE A 338 -0.54 -25.80 -1.25
CA PHE A 338 -0.17 -25.23 -2.53
C PHE A 338 0.94 -26.05 -3.17
N ASN A 339 2.01 -26.33 -2.42
CA ASN A 339 3.17 -27.07 -2.91
C ASN A 339 2.88 -28.54 -3.25
N GLN A 340 1.87 -29.15 -2.62
CA GLN A 340 1.41 -30.51 -2.93
C GLN A 340 0.42 -30.56 -4.12
N GLY A 341 -0.01 -29.42 -4.66
CA GLY A 341 -1.06 -29.40 -5.69
C GLY A 341 -2.46 -29.71 -5.15
N ALA A 342 -2.66 -29.52 -3.84
CA ALA A 342 -3.93 -29.80 -3.16
C ALA A 342 -4.89 -28.60 -3.14
N ILE A 343 -4.43 -27.42 -3.57
CA ILE A 343 -5.27 -26.24 -3.83
C ILE A 343 -5.56 -26.24 -5.34
N ARG A 344 -6.84 -26.29 -5.70
CA ARG A 344 -7.32 -26.22 -7.08
C ARG A 344 -8.17 -25.01 -7.28
#